data_AF-A0A835VFM3-F1
#
_entry.id   AF-A0A835VFM3-F1
#
_cell.length_a   1.000
_cell.length_b   1.000
_cell.length_c   1.000
_cell.angle_alpha   90.00
_cell.angle_beta   90.00
_cell.angle_gamma   90.00
#
_symmetry.space_group_name_H-M   'P 1'
#
loop_
_entity.id
_entity.type
_entity.pdbx_description
1 polymer ?
#
loop_
_entity_poly.entity_id
_entity_poly.type
_entity_poly.pdbx_seq_one_letter_code
_entity_poly.pdbx_strand_id
1 'polypeptide(L)'
;MEIKSISLPGKSQPFDVIVLDFERLATNLYQKCTTEDKALASLMVRPASFFREDLEKITFSEARYGSVDKVYIVCGDDAMLTKDFQKWMIENGSVKEVMEIEVADHMAMLSKPKELCQCLISIFNKYAV
;
A
#
# COMPACT_ATOMS: atom_id res chain seq x y z
N MET A 1 4.15 -0.04 14.61
CA MET A 1 3.29 -1.11 14.09
C MET A 1 3.29 -2.20 15.13
N GLU A 2 2.15 -2.41 15.76
CA GLU A 2 1.98 -3.44 16.78
C GLU A 2 1.08 -4.53 16.19
N ILE A 3 1.47 -5.80 16.34
CA ILE A 3 0.63 -6.94 16.00
C ILE A 3 0.01 -7.45 17.29
N LYS A 4 -1.32 -7.52 17.34
CA LYS A 4 -2.10 -8.04 18.46
C LYS A 4 -2.90 -9.23 18.01
N SER A 5 -2.80 -10.34 18.72
CA SER A 5 -3.70 -11.47 18.52
C SER A 5 -5.00 -11.21 19.28
N ILE A 6 -6.13 -11.20 18.58
CA ILE A 6 -7.47 -11.05 19.17
C ILE A 6 -8.27 -12.33 19.02
N SER A 7 -9.02 -12.70 20.06
CA SER A 7 -9.96 -13.81 19.97
C SER A 7 -11.29 -13.32 19.40
N LEU A 8 -11.72 -13.87 18.25
CA LEU A 8 -12.99 -13.53 17.63
C LEU A 8 -14.06 -14.59 17.96
N PRO A 9 -15.29 -14.19 18.33
CA PRO A 9 -16.38 -15.14 18.53
C PRO A 9 -16.60 -16.00 17.28
N GLY A 10 -16.57 -17.32 17.42
CA GLY A 10 -16.76 -18.27 16.32
C GLY A 10 -15.49 -18.68 15.55
N LYS A 11 -14.31 -18.12 15.88
CA LYS A 11 -13.02 -18.64 15.39
C LYS A 11 -12.31 -19.44 16.48
N SER A 12 -11.76 -20.60 16.12
CA SER A 12 -11.00 -21.48 17.02
C SER A 12 -9.55 -21.01 17.24
N GLN A 13 -9.02 -20.17 16.35
CA GLN A 13 -7.66 -19.63 16.43
C GLN A 13 -7.68 -18.11 16.58
N PRO A 14 -6.72 -17.53 17.35
CA PRO A 14 -6.55 -16.09 17.47
C PRO A 14 -6.30 -15.44 16.11
N PHE A 15 -6.78 -14.22 15.92
CA PHE A 15 -6.64 -13.48 14.69
C PHE A 15 -5.67 -12.31 14.90
N ASP A 16 -4.59 -12.27 14.13
CA ASP A 16 -3.61 -11.21 14.23
C ASP A 16 -4.10 -9.94 13.54
N VAL A 17 -4.22 -8.87 14.33
CA VAL A 17 -4.51 -7.52 13.86
C VAL A 17 -3.31 -6.61 14.02
N ILE A 18 -3.15 -5.72 13.05
CA ILE A 18 -2.18 -4.66 13.03
C ILE A 18 -2.85 -3.42 13.59
N VAL A 19 -2.21 -2.83 14.60
CA VAL A 19 -2.56 -1.53 15.14
C VAL A 19 -1.41 -0.58 14.80
N LEU A 20 -1.75 0.51 14.13
CA LEU A 20 -0.83 1.60 13.83
C LEU A 20 -1.07 2.71 14.84
N ASP A 21 -0.11 2.92 15.72
CA ASP A 21 -0.09 4.08 16.61
C ASP A 21 0.20 5.37 15.83
N PHE A 22 -0.06 6.51 16.47
CA PHE A 22 0.11 7.82 15.86
C PHE A 22 1.55 8.11 15.42
N GLU A 23 2.54 7.74 16.24
CA GLU A 23 3.95 7.97 15.95
C GLU A 23 4.34 7.27 14.65
N ARG A 24 3.94 6.00 14.51
CA ARG A 24 4.23 5.17 13.35
C ARG A 24 3.50 5.63 12.10
N LEU A 25 2.25 6.07 12.24
CA LEU A 25 1.55 6.73 11.13
C LEU A 25 2.35 7.95 10.66
N ALA A 26 2.76 8.82 11.58
CA ALA A 26 3.47 10.05 11.25
C ALA A 26 4.87 9.83 10.67
N THR A 27 5.61 8.81 11.13
CA THR A 27 7.02 8.59 10.72
C THR A 27 7.18 7.67 9.52
N ASN A 28 6.27 6.72 9.31
CA ASN A 28 6.44 5.69 8.29
C ASN A 28 5.47 5.82 7.11
N LEU A 29 4.27 6.37 7.34
CA LEU A 29 3.23 6.47 6.31
C LEU A 29 3.03 7.91 5.83
N TYR A 30 2.97 8.87 6.76
CA TYR A 30 2.58 10.27 6.53
C TYR A 30 3.75 11.27 6.67
N GLN A 31 5.00 10.82 6.56
CA GLN A 31 6.18 11.64 6.87
C GLN A 31 6.34 12.88 5.99
N LYS A 32 5.73 12.90 4.80
CA LYS A 32 5.68 14.06 3.88
C LYS A 32 4.29 14.71 3.79
N CYS A 33 3.29 14.17 4.48
CA CYS A 33 1.94 14.74 4.55
C CYS A 33 1.84 15.92 5.53
N THR A 34 0.75 16.67 5.41
CA THR A 34 0.45 17.82 6.29
C THR A 34 0.11 17.40 7.72
N THR A 35 0.09 18.35 8.65
CA THR A 35 -0.31 18.08 10.04
C THR A 35 -1.78 17.71 10.11
N GLU A 36 -2.61 18.32 9.26
CA GLU A 36 -4.03 18.07 9.12
C GLU A 36 -4.29 16.63 8.65
N ASP A 37 -3.54 16.15 7.66
CA ASP A 37 -3.62 14.76 7.19
C ASP A 37 -3.24 13.77 8.29
N LYS A 38 -2.18 14.05 9.04
CA LYS A 38 -1.75 13.22 10.18
C LYS A 38 -2.80 13.19 11.29
N ALA A 39 -3.39 14.34 11.61
CA ALA A 39 -4.45 14.45 12.60
C ALA A 39 -5.69 13.65 12.15
N LEU A 40 -6.11 13.82 10.90
CA LEU A 40 -7.23 13.08 10.32
C LEU A 40 -6.99 11.57 10.36
N ALA A 41 -5.79 11.12 9.96
CA ALA A 41 -5.41 9.71 10.02
C ALA A 41 -5.51 9.15 11.43
N SER A 42 -5.05 9.89 12.45
CA SER A 42 -5.11 9.46 13.85
C SER A 42 -6.54 9.24 14.36
N LEU A 43 -7.51 9.96 13.80
CA LEU A 43 -8.93 9.85 14.16
C LEU A 43 -9.65 8.74 13.39
N MET A 44 -9.16 8.37 12.20
CA MET A 44 -9.87 7.49 11.27
C MET A 44 -9.28 6.09 11.14
N VAL A 45 -7.99 5.90 11.43
CA VAL A 45 -7.34 4.58 11.31
C VAL A 45 -7.96 3.59 12.29
N ARG A 46 -8.21 2.37 11.81
CA ARG A 46 -8.78 1.27 12.57
C ARG A 46 -7.84 0.06 12.51
N PRO A 47 -7.88 -0.84 13.50
CA PRO A 47 -7.16 -2.10 13.42
C PRO A 47 -7.53 -2.87 12.15
N ALA A 48 -6.52 -3.44 11.47
CA ALA A 48 -6.67 -4.22 10.24
C ALA A 48 -5.90 -5.54 10.36
N SER A 49 -5.91 -6.41 9.35
CA SER A 49 -5.08 -7.62 9.34
C SER A 49 -4.46 -7.83 7.96
N PHE A 50 -3.31 -8.49 7.92
CA PHE A 50 -2.72 -8.96 6.68
C PHE A 50 -3.37 -10.26 6.16
N PHE A 51 -4.24 -10.91 6.95
CA PHE A 51 -4.92 -12.15 6.58
C PHE A 51 -3.95 -13.26 6.10
N ARG A 52 -2.73 -13.34 6.68
CA ARG A 52 -1.65 -14.23 6.20
C ARG A 52 -2.10 -15.67 6.03
N GLU A 53 -2.73 -16.24 7.06
CA GLU A 53 -3.21 -17.64 7.06
C GLU A 53 -4.26 -17.95 5.98
N ASP A 54 -5.04 -16.95 5.60
CA ASP A 54 -6.06 -17.08 4.56
C ASP A 54 -5.41 -16.91 3.17
N LEU A 55 -4.50 -15.94 3.03
CA LEU A 55 -3.78 -15.67 1.78
C LEU A 55 -2.82 -16.79 1.38
N GLU A 56 -2.22 -17.51 2.34
CA GLU A 56 -1.35 -18.67 2.05
C GLU A 56 -2.07 -19.81 1.32
N LYS A 57 -3.40 -19.86 1.41
CA LYS A 57 -4.25 -20.88 0.75
C LYS A 57 -4.72 -20.43 -0.64
N ILE A 58 -4.43 -19.19 -1.03
CA ILE A 58 -4.90 -18.59 -2.28
C ILE A 58 -3.75 -18.60 -3.29
N THR A 59 -4.05 -19.06 -4.51
CA THR A 59 -3.12 -19.01 -5.64
C THR A 59 -3.71 -18.19 -6.78
N PHE A 60 -2.91 -17.28 -7.33
CA PHE A 60 -3.28 -16.52 -8.52
C PHE A 60 -2.91 -17.32 -9.79
N SER A 61 -3.75 -17.26 -10.83
CA SER A 61 -3.54 -17.99 -12.08
C SER A 61 -3.16 -17.07 -13.23
N GLU A 62 -2.24 -17.51 -14.10
CA GLU A 62 -1.84 -16.76 -15.30
C GLU A 62 -3.01 -16.42 -16.21
N ALA A 63 -3.91 -17.39 -16.46
CA ALA A 63 -5.08 -17.20 -17.31
C ALA A 63 -6.11 -16.17 -16.81
N ARG A 64 -5.96 -15.64 -15.57
CA ARG A 64 -6.87 -14.64 -15.00
C ARG A 64 -6.10 -13.45 -14.43
N TYR A 65 -5.45 -13.63 -13.28
CA TYR A 65 -4.69 -12.54 -12.65
C TYR A 65 -3.47 -12.15 -13.50
N GLY A 66 -2.79 -13.13 -14.10
CA GLY A 66 -1.64 -12.88 -14.98
C GLY A 66 -2.03 -12.11 -16.25
N SER A 67 -3.22 -12.35 -16.80
CA SER A 67 -3.67 -11.74 -18.06
C SER A 67 -3.99 -10.25 -17.97
N VAL A 68 -4.10 -9.68 -16.77
CA VAL A 68 -4.34 -8.25 -16.58
C VAL A 68 -3.01 -7.50 -16.56
N ASP A 69 -2.90 -6.46 -17.40
CA ASP A 69 -1.78 -5.53 -17.39
C ASP A 69 -1.66 -4.84 -16.03
N LYS A 70 -0.45 -4.82 -15.46
CA LYS A 70 -0.18 -4.21 -14.15
C LYS A 70 0.77 -3.04 -14.32
N VAL A 71 0.38 -1.88 -13.81
CA VAL A 71 1.25 -0.70 -13.72
C VAL A 71 1.56 -0.46 -12.24
N TYR A 72 2.83 -0.24 -11.92
CA TYR A 72 3.28 0.06 -10.56
C TYR A 72 3.74 1.52 -10.47
N ILE A 73 3.26 2.28 -9.48
CA ILE A 73 3.72 3.64 -9.22
C ILE A 73 4.57 3.62 -7.94
N VAL A 74 5.87 3.83 -8.10
CA VAL A 74 6.83 3.86 -6.99
C VAL A 74 6.72 5.17 -6.22
N CYS A 75 6.64 5.07 -4.90
CA CYS A 75 6.74 6.22 -3.99
C CYS A 75 8.18 6.30 -3.47
N GLY A 76 8.96 7.27 -3.95
CA GLY A 76 10.41 7.28 -3.77
C GLY A 76 10.88 7.52 -2.33
N ASP A 77 10.10 8.28 -1.55
CA ASP A 77 10.37 8.62 -0.14
C ASP A 77 9.56 7.77 0.85
N ASP A 78 8.96 6.65 0.39
CA ASP A 78 8.18 5.75 1.24
C ASP A 78 9.06 5.08 2.31
N ALA A 79 8.72 5.32 3.58
CA ALA A 79 9.43 4.84 4.76
C ALA A 79 8.79 3.56 5.37
N MET A 80 7.67 3.10 4.82
CA MET A 80 7.01 1.84 5.20
C MET A 80 7.36 0.74 4.19
N LEU A 81 7.18 1.01 2.89
CA LEU A 81 7.61 0.16 1.79
C LEU A 81 8.78 0.84 1.09
N THR A 82 10.00 0.58 1.57
CA THR A 82 11.20 1.24 1.04
C THR A 82 11.31 1.06 -0.47
N LYS A 83 11.94 2.03 -1.14
CA LYS A 83 12.13 2.00 -2.59
C LYS A 83 12.77 0.68 -3.07
N ASP A 84 13.71 0.12 -2.32
CA ASP A 84 14.34 -1.16 -2.66
C ASP A 84 13.37 -2.35 -2.50
N PHE A 85 12.48 -2.33 -1.51
CA PHE A 85 11.44 -3.34 -1.40
C PHE A 85 10.41 -3.22 -2.52
N GLN A 86 10.04 -2.01 -2.92
CA GLN A 86 9.18 -1.78 -4.09
C GLN A 86 9.83 -2.30 -5.38
N LYS A 87 11.12 -2.05 -5.60
CA LYS A 87 11.88 -2.63 -6.73
C LYS A 87 11.87 -4.15 -6.69
N TRP A 88 12.11 -4.74 -5.53
CA TRP A 88 12.04 -6.20 -5.37
C TRP A 88 10.65 -6.75 -5.74
N MET A 89 9.57 -6.09 -5.32
CA MET A 89 8.20 -6.49 -5.73
C MET A 89 7.98 -6.39 -7.25
N ILE A 90 8.54 -5.36 -7.89
CA ILE A 90 8.47 -5.18 -9.35
C ILE A 90 9.23 -6.29 -10.07
N GLU A 91 10.45 -6.61 -9.63
CA GLU A 91 11.30 -7.64 -10.24
C GLU A 91 10.70 -9.05 -10.11
N ASN A 92 10.00 -9.30 -9.01
CA ASN A 92 9.36 -10.59 -8.73
C ASN A 92 7.89 -10.65 -9.20
N GLY A 93 7.36 -9.54 -9.71
CA GLY A 93 5.98 -9.42 -10.20
C GLY A 93 5.92 -9.27 -11.71
N SER A 94 4.79 -9.68 -12.32
CA SER A 94 4.52 -9.42 -13.74
C SER A 94 4.03 -7.98 -13.96
N VAL A 95 4.91 -6.99 -13.74
CA VAL A 95 4.62 -5.56 -13.91
C VAL A 95 4.96 -5.13 -15.34
N LYS A 96 3.99 -4.56 -16.05
CA LYS A 96 4.13 -4.11 -17.44
C LYS A 96 4.83 -2.75 -17.56
N GLU A 97 4.53 -1.86 -16.64
CA GLU A 97 5.08 -0.50 -16.65
C GLU A 97 5.27 0.00 -15.22
N VAL A 98 6.31 0.80 -15.05
CA VAL A 98 6.67 1.42 -13.77
C VAL A 98 6.71 2.93 -13.98
N MET A 99 6.05 3.66 -13.09
CA MET A 99 6.19 5.09 -12.94
C MET A 99 6.77 5.37 -11.55
N GLU A 100 7.34 6.55 -11.33
CA GLU A 100 7.86 6.94 -10.02
C GLU A 100 7.43 8.36 -9.67
N ILE A 101 7.06 8.57 -8.41
CA ILE A 101 6.93 9.87 -7.78
C ILE A 101 8.04 9.98 -6.73
N GLU A 102 9.15 10.63 -7.11
CA GLU A 102 10.42 10.58 -6.36
C GLU A 102 10.28 11.01 -4.89
N VAL A 103 9.42 12.00 -4.61
CA VAL A 103 9.27 12.63 -3.29
C VAL A 103 7.92 12.36 -2.62
N ALA A 104 7.23 11.28 -3.02
CA ALA A 104 6.02 10.82 -2.35
C ALA A 104 6.35 9.93 -1.15
N ASP A 105 5.64 10.13 -0.03
CA ASP A 105 5.61 9.14 1.04
C ASP A 105 4.65 7.98 0.69
N HIS A 106 4.37 7.11 1.66
CA HIS A 106 3.44 6.00 1.48
C HIS A 106 2.04 6.45 1.05
N MET A 107 1.65 7.67 1.43
CA MET A 107 0.35 8.27 1.17
C MET A 107 0.46 9.25 -0.01
N ALA A 108 0.92 8.77 -1.18
CA ALA A 108 1.11 9.61 -2.37
C ALA A 108 -0.13 10.43 -2.77
N MET A 109 -1.34 9.92 -2.50
CA MET A 109 -2.60 10.65 -2.75
C MET A 109 -2.79 11.87 -1.84
N LEU A 110 -2.04 11.98 -0.75
CA LEU A 110 -2.04 13.11 0.19
C LEU A 110 -0.74 13.93 0.06
N SER A 111 0.42 13.28 0.02
CA SER A 111 1.71 13.99 -0.07
C SER A 111 1.96 14.61 -1.45
N LYS A 112 1.51 13.92 -2.51
CA LYS A 112 1.77 14.26 -3.94
C LYS A 112 0.54 14.02 -4.84
N PRO A 113 -0.63 14.60 -4.50
CA PRO A 113 -1.88 14.32 -5.21
C PRO A 113 -1.85 14.71 -6.69
N LYS A 114 -1.14 15.79 -7.05
CA LYS A 114 -1.08 16.28 -8.42
C LYS A 114 -0.22 15.37 -9.30
N GLU A 115 0.93 14.96 -8.79
CA GLU A 115 1.86 14.05 -9.45
C GLU A 115 1.21 12.67 -9.62
N LEU A 116 0.53 12.16 -8.57
CA LEU A 116 -0.24 10.92 -8.67
C LEU A 116 -1.34 11.04 -9.73
N CYS A 117 -2.09 12.14 -9.75
CA CYS A 117 -3.11 12.40 -10.77
C CYS A 117 -2.51 12.41 -12.19
N GLN A 118 -1.34 13.04 -12.38
CA GLN A 118 -0.64 13.03 -13.67
C GLN A 118 -0.21 11.62 -14.09
N CYS A 119 0.29 10.79 -13.16
CA CYS A 119 0.59 9.38 -13.44
C CYS A 119 -0.67 8.64 -13.91
N LEU A 120 -1.78 8.78 -13.17
CA LEU A 120 -3.04 8.11 -13.51
C LEU A 120 -3.62 8.58 -14.85
N ILE A 121 -3.55 9.88 -15.16
CA ILE A 121 -3.96 10.43 -16.47
C ILE A 121 -3.06 9.88 -17.58
N SER A 122 -1.76 9.76 -17.34
CA SER A 122 -0.82 9.20 -18.33
C SER A 122 -1.12 7.73 -18.62
N ILE A 123 -1.40 6.94 -17.57
CA ILE A 123 -1.85 5.55 -17.71
C ILE A 123 -3.16 5.50 -18.49
N PHE A 124 -4.15 6.33 -18.12
CA PHE A 124 -5.44 6.38 -18.81
C PHE A 124 -5.26 6.73 -20.28
N ASN A 125 -4.54 7.79 -20.62
CA ASN A 125 -4.34 8.20 -22.01
C ASN A 125 -3.59 7.15 -22.85
N LYS A 126 -2.73 6.33 -22.21
CA LYS A 126 -1.96 5.29 -22.89
C LYS A 126 -2.77 4.02 -23.16
N TYR A 127 -3.70 3.69 -22.27
CA TYR A 127 -4.44 2.43 -22.29
C TYR A 127 -5.95 2.58 -22.49
N ALA A 128 -6.46 3.81 -22.57
CA ALA A 128 -7.83 4.06 -22.98
C ALA A 128 -8.01 3.58 -24.42
N VAL A 129 -9.00 2.71 -24.60
CA VAL A 129 -9.45 2.17 -25.89
C VAL A 129 -10.49 3.10 -26.49
#